data_AF-A0A1X2F989-F1
#
_entry.id   AF-A0A1X2F989-F1
#
_cell.length_a   1.000
_cell.length_b   1.000
_cell.length_c   1.000
_cell.angle_alpha   90.00
_cell.angle_beta   90.00
_cell.angle_gamma   90.00
#
_symmetry.space_group_name_H-M   'P 1'
#
loop_
_entity.id
_entity.type
_entity.pdbx_description
1 polymer ?
#
loop_
_entity_poly.entity_id
_entity_poly.type
_entity_poly.pdbx_seq_one_letter_code
_entity_poly.pdbx_strand_id
1 'polypeptide(L)'
;MYLIVNPSQGEFETGVPDTWRQPISEFVADTSLVYPTHQVISEADAATLSEFLERFQGRRVGVVLRQPHISAQDLAAEVDDRDVIVFVHASANPRTYLRELPAGKCVEVAASFNEQARNADYGAPEWFTSSHLEFANDGRPGFSDFGPLPRTFSFGGGRPGAVAIHLSYSDGDGSLWIHHFVSDTTDRDLGDAASKIAEAVRKLEAEVESNPEKFVETAGLQAYLANQVLGLPSNKRQQLIHHLATVAASLGDIERPATNLD
;
A
#
# COMPACT_ATOMS: atom_id res chain seq x y z
N MET A 1 3.25 -15.60 1.31
CA MET A 1 3.00 -14.29 1.94
C MET A 1 4.14 -13.98 2.90
N TYR A 2 4.69 -12.76 2.85
CA TYR A 2 5.69 -12.30 3.82
C TYR A 2 4.99 -11.89 5.13
N LEU A 3 5.37 -12.50 6.25
CA LEU A 3 4.78 -12.25 7.56
C LEU A 3 5.84 -11.76 8.54
N ILE A 4 5.66 -10.56 9.09
CA ILE A 4 6.55 -10.00 10.13
C ILE A 4 6.37 -10.80 11.42
N VAL A 5 7.45 -11.43 11.91
CA VAL A 5 7.42 -12.27 13.11
C VAL A 5 7.99 -11.58 14.36
N ASN A 6 8.62 -10.42 14.19
CA ASN A 6 9.04 -9.50 15.26
C ASN A 6 8.29 -8.15 15.14
N PRO A 7 6.96 -8.13 15.30
CA PRO A 7 6.18 -6.92 15.09
C PRO A 7 6.57 -5.82 16.08
N SER A 8 6.62 -4.59 15.59
CA SER A 8 7.00 -3.41 16.39
C SER A 8 5.88 -2.37 16.54
N GLN A 9 4.63 -2.75 16.24
CA GLN A 9 3.47 -1.85 16.21
C GLN A 9 2.23 -2.59 16.73
N GLY A 10 1.29 -1.85 17.32
CA GLY A 10 -0.01 -2.36 17.75
C GLY A 10 0.07 -3.23 19.01
N GLU A 11 -0.89 -4.15 19.17
CA GLU A 11 -1.03 -4.98 20.37
C GLU A 11 0.18 -5.90 20.66
N PHE A 12 1.05 -6.13 19.67
CA PHE A 12 2.23 -6.98 19.78
C PHE A 12 3.55 -6.22 19.81
N GLU A 13 3.54 -4.89 19.98
CA GLU A 13 4.77 -4.08 20.00
C GLU A 13 5.75 -4.47 21.11
N THR A 14 5.25 -5.02 22.22
CA THR A 14 6.06 -5.51 23.35
C THR A 14 6.37 -7.02 23.25
N GLY A 15 6.02 -7.64 22.13
CA GLY A 15 6.13 -9.07 21.87
C GLY A 15 4.78 -9.74 21.69
N VAL A 16 4.78 -10.85 20.93
CA VAL A 16 3.59 -11.65 20.69
C VAL A 16 3.34 -12.59 21.88
N PRO A 17 2.21 -12.56 22.59
CA PRO A 17 1.95 -13.49 23.69
C PRO A 17 1.87 -14.95 23.23
N ASP A 18 2.16 -15.91 24.10
CA ASP A 18 2.13 -17.34 23.73
C ASP A 18 0.74 -17.83 23.31
N THR A 19 -0.31 -17.22 23.85
CA THR A 19 -1.70 -17.44 23.45
C THR A 19 -1.97 -17.10 21.98
N TRP A 20 -1.19 -16.19 21.40
CA TRP A 20 -1.21 -15.85 19.97
C TRP A 20 -0.16 -16.64 19.18
N ARG A 21 1.04 -16.86 19.75
CA ARG A 21 2.13 -17.58 19.07
C ARG A 21 1.78 -19.05 18.80
N GLN A 22 1.16 -19.75 19.76
CA GLN A 22 0.90 -21.18 19.61
C GLN A 22 -0.04 -21.47 18.44
N PRO A 23 -1.23 -20.83 18.31
CA PRO A 23 -2.13 -21.10 17.19
C PRO A 23 -1.56 -20.72 15.83
N ILE A 24 -0.73 -19.68 15.74
CA ILE A 24 -0.18 -19.22 14.46
C ILE A 24 1.08 -20.00 14.05
N SER A 25 1.74 -20.70 14.98
CA SER A 25 3.02 -21.36 14.76
C SER A 25 2.99 -22.39 13.61
N GLU A 26 1.90 -23.14 13.47
CA GLU A 26 1.70 -24.10 12.38
C GLU A 26 1.65 -23.41 11.01
N PHE A 27 0.95 -22.27 10.91
CA PHE A 27 0.91 -21.47 9.68
C PHE A 27 2.27 -20.84 9.36
N VAL A 28 3.00 -20.38 10.37
CA VAL A 28 4.38 -19.86 10.19
C VAL A 28 5.33 -20.98 9.75
N ALA A 29 5.08 -22.22 10.18
CA ALA A 29 5.85 -23.39 9.77
C ALA A 29 5.53 -23.83 8.32
N ASP A 30 4.34 -23.52 7.80
CA ASP A 30 3.96 -23.82 6.42
C ASP A 30 4.78 -23.01 5.40
N THR A 31 5.72 -23.70 4.76
CA THR A 31 6.64 -23.12 3.77
C THR A 31 5.98 -22.79 2.44
N SER A 32 4.79 -23.32 2.17
CA SER A 32 4.02 -23.02 0.96
C SER A 32 3.22 -21.71 1.08
N LEU A 33 2.86 -21.33 2.31
CA LEU A 33 2.02 -20.17 2.58
C LEU A 33 2.80 -18.96 3.10
N VAL A 34 3.77 -19.17 3.99
CA VAL A 34 4.40 -18.09 4.77
C VAL A 34 5.91 -18.03 4.59
N TYR A 35 6.38 -16.82 4.30
CA TYR A 35 7.79 -16.43 4.32
C TYR A 35 8.02 -15.61 5.59
N PRO A 36 8.74 -16.15 6.59
CA PRO A 36 9.08 -15.41 7.80
C PRO A 36 9.79 -14.12 7.43
N THR A 37 9.45 -13.02 8.08
CA THR A 37 9.99 -11.70 7.76
C THR A 37 10.49 -11.01 9.02
N HIS A 38 11.73 -10.52 8.98
CA HIS A 38 12.36 -9.80 10.07
C HIS A 38 12.34 -8.30 9.80
N GLN A 39 11.80 -7.54 10.74
CA GLN A 39 11.74 -6.09 10.68
C GLN A 39 12.95 -5.48 11.39
N VAL A 40 13.65 -4.56 10.73
CA VAL A 40 14.76 -3.79 11.28
C VAL A 40 14.33 -2.34 11.45
N ILE A 41 14.08 -1.94 12.69
CA ILE A 41 13.73 -0.56 13.08
C ILE A 41 14.67 0.01 14.14
N SER A 42 15.61 -0.79 14.63
CA SER A 42 16.63 -0.42 15.63
C SER A 42 17.91 -1.24 15.43
N GLU A 43 19.00 -0.82 16.09
CA GLU A 43 20.25 -1.58 16.12
C GLU A 43 20.09 -2.96 16.78
N ALA A 44 19.16 -3.10 17.74
CA ALA A 44 18.86 -4.38 18.38
C ALA A 44 18.23 -5.39 17.40
N ASP A 45 17.36 -4.90 16.50
CA ASP A 45 16.79 -5.75 15.44
C ASP A 45 17.86 -6.17 14.43
N ALA A 46 18.77 -5.25 14.09
CA ALA A 46 19.89 -5.54 13.21
C ALA A 46 20.80 -6.63 13.81
N ALA A 47 21.10 -6.53 15.12
CA ALA A 47 21.93 -7.49 15.83
C ALA A 47 21.34 -8.91 15.89
N THR A 48 20.02 -9.05 15.78
CA THR A 48 19.33 -10.36 15.80
C THR A 48 19.08 -10.94 14.41
N LEU A 49 19.41 -10.21 13.34
CA LEU A 49 19.14 -10.62 11.96
C LEU A 49 19.84 -11.95 11.61
N SER A 50 21.12 -12.09 11.96
CA SER A 50 21.89 -13.30 11.63
C SER A 50 21.29 -14.55 12.29
N GLU A 51 20.89 -14.44 13.57
CA GLU A 51 20.18 -15.52 14.28
C GLU A 51 18.85 -15.87 13.60
N PHE A 52 18.08 -14.87 13.17
CA PHE A 52 16.83 -15.08 12.44
C PHE A 52 17.07 -15.81 11.11
N LEU A 53 18.09 -15.41 10.35
CA LEU A 53 18.42 -16.02 9.06
C LEU A 53 18.89 -17.47 9.22
N GLU A 54 19.66 -17.78 10.27
CA GLU A 54 20.04 -19.16 10.62
C GLU A 54 18.84 -20.00 11.05
N ARG A 55 17.95 -19.44 11.87
CA ARG A 55 16.73 -20.14 12.32
C ARG A 55 15.84 -20.60 11.16
N PHE A 56 15.83 -19.85 10.07
CA PHE A 56 15.04 -20.15 8.87
C PHE A 56 15.90 -20.55 7.67
N GLN A 57 17.08 -21.12 7.90
CA GLN A 57 17.98 -21.60 6.85
C GLN A 57 17.24 -22.55 5.88
N GLY A 58 17.46 -22.36 4.57
CA GLY A 58 16.81 -23.14 3.52
C GLY A 58 15.36 -22.74 3.22
N ARG A 59 14.80 -21.73 3.90
CA ARG A 59 13.51 -21.13 3.56
C ARG A 59 13.69 -19.79 2.87
N ARG A 60 12.71 -19.44 2.04
CA ARG A 60 12.52 -18.05 1.61
C ARG A 60 12.10 -17.18 2.79
N VAL A 61 12.75 -16.03 2.96
CA VAL A 61 12.48 -15.08 4.03
C VAL A 61 12.41 -13.64 3.52
N GLY A 62 11.82 -12.75 4.32
CA GLY A 62 11.83 -11.31 4.09
C GLY A 62 12.67 -10.56 5.11
N VAL A 63 13.21 -9.41 4.73
CA VAL A 63 13.76 -8.41 5.66
C VAL A 63 13.11 -7.07 5.36
N VAL A 64 12.59 -6.37 6.36
CA VAL A 64 11.98 -5.04 6.19
C VAL A 64 12.85 -4.01 6.88
N LEU A 65 13.47 -3.11 6.11
CA LEU A 65 14.23 -1.99 6.64
C LEU A 65 13.36 -0.75 6.66
N ARG A 66 13.05 -0.21 7.85
CA ARG A 66 12.38 1.09 7.96
C ARG A 66 13.36 2.25 8.10
N GLN A 67 14.52 1.98 8.68
CA GLN A 67 15.60 2.94 8.92
C GLN A 67 16.94 2.23 8.68
N PRO A 68 18.02 2.98 8.37
CA PRO A 68 19.30 2.38 7.99
C PRO A 68 20.13 1.96 9.22
N HIS A 69 19.58 1.07 10.06
CA HIS A 69 20.24 0.56 11.28
C HIS A 69 21.21 -0.59 11.04
N ILE A 70 21.29 -1.07 9.80
CA ILE A 70 22.32 -1.99 9.32
C ILE A 70 22.94 -1.36 8.08
N SER A 71 24.25 -1.44 7.88
CA SER A 71 24.83 -0.90 6.65
C SER A 71 24.42 -1.75 5.45
N ALA A 72 24.38 -1.16 4.25
CA ALA A 72 24.04 -1.90 3.05
C ALA A 72 25.06 -3.01 2.72
N GLN A 73 26.33 -2.82 3.10
CA GLN A 73 27.40 -3.81 2.95
C GLN A 73 27.21 -4.99 3.91
N ASP A 74 26.95 -4.71 5.19
CA ASP A 74 26.73 -5.76 6.19
C ASP A 74 25.47 -6.56 5.85
N LEU A 75 24.38 -5.88 5.44
CA LEU A 75 23.18 -6.57 5.02
C LEU A 75 23.40 -7.40 3.76
N ALA A 76 24.17 -6.90 2.78
CA ALA A 76 24.51 -7.67 1.59
C ALA A 76 25.26 -8.96 1.96
N ALA A 77 26.21 -8.88 2.90
CA ALA A 77 26.95 -10.06 3.39
C ALA A 77 26.04 -11.08 4.10
N GLU A 78 25.07 -10.63 4.91
CA GLU A 78 24.12 -11.51 5.60
C GLU A 78 23.17 -12.25 4.64
N VAL A 79 22.83 -11.63 3.50
CA VAL A 79 21.77 -12.13 2.60
C VAL A 79 22.29 -12.70 1.28
N ASP A 80 23.60 -12.71 1.02
CA ASP A 80 24.18 -12.97 -0.32
C ASP A 80 23.70 -14.28 -0.96
N ASP A 81 23.94 -15.41 -0.29
CA ASP A 81 23.64 -16.77 -0.77
C ASP A 81 22.25 -17.28 -0.34
N ARG A 82 21.41 -16.43 0.25
CA ARG A 82 20.10 -16.79 0.82
C ARG A 82 18.93 -16.37 -0.07
N ASP A 83 17.83 -17.13 -0.06
CA ASP A 83 16.58 -16.71 -0.74
C ASP A 83 15.84 -15.66 0.10
N VAL A 84 16.29 -14.40 0.00
CA VAL A 84 15.82 -13.26 0.80
C VAL A 84 15.33 -12.16 -0.13
N ILE A 85 14.15 -11.60 0.18
CA ILE A 85 13.73 -10.30 -0.35
C ILE A 85 13.85 -9.25 0.74
N VAL A 86 14.56 -8.17 0.43
CA VAL A 86 14.75 -7.00 1.30
C VAL A 86 13.80 -5.89 0.84
N PHE A 87 12.84 -5.57 1.69
CA PHE A 87 11.90 -4.47 1.55
C PHE A 87 12.48 -3.23 2.22
N VAL A 88 12.87 -2.23 1.45
CA VAL A 88 13.54 -1.03 1.96
C VAL A 88 12.61 0.17 1.88
N HIS A 89 12.17 0.66 3.04
CA HIS A 89 11.33 1.84 3.11
C HIS A 89 12.07 3.09 2.59
N ALA A 90 11.35 4.03 2.00
CA ALA A 90 11.92 5.27 1.46
C ALA A 90 12.80 6.03 2.49
N SER A 91 12.45 6.00 3.78
CA SER A 91 13.26 6.61 4.85
C SER A 91 14.58 5.91 5.15
N ALA A 92 14.79 4.69 4.64
CA ALA A 92 16.05 3.95 4.76
C ALA A 92 17.00 4.19 3.57
N ASN A 93 16.68 5.09 2.63
CA ASN A 93 17.48 5.34 1.43
C ASN A 93 17.65 4.08 0.53
N PRO A 94 16.57 3.63 -0.13
CA PRO A 94 16.55 2.39 -0.92
C PRO A 94 17.59 2.35 -2.05
N ARG A 95 18.01 3.50 -2.59
CA ARG A 95 19.04 3.57 -3.64
C ARG A 95 20.38 3.01 -3.18
N THR A 96 20.77 3.27 -1.93
CA THR A 96 22.01 2.72 -1.37
C THR A 96 21.95 1.20 -1.30
N TYR A 97 20.85 0.65 -0.79
CA TYR A 97 20.68 -0.79 -0.67
C TYR A 97 20.54 -1.48 -2.02
N LEU A 98 19.82 -0.88 -2.97
CA LEU A 98 19.71 -1.41 -4.34
C LEU A 98 21.07 -1.59 -5.02
N ARG A 99 22.04 -0.70 -4.73
CA ARG A 99 23.38 -0.77 -5.34
C ARG A 99 24.26 -1.85 -4.72
N GLU A 100 24.18 -2.06 -3.41
CA GLU A 100 25.09 -2.96 -2.68
C GLU A 100 24.51 -4.37 -2.52
N LEU A 101 23.17 -4.51 -2.46
CA LEU A 101 22.53 -5.82 -2.36
C LEU A 101 22.68 -6.60 -3.68
N PRO A 102 22.74 -7.94 -3.62
CA PRO A 102 22.71 -8.76 -4.82
C PRO A 102 21.46 -8.47 -5.67
N ALA A 103 21.63 -8.59 -6.99
CA ALA A 103 20.57 -8.33 -7.95
C ALA A 103 19.29 -9.12 -7.63
N GLY A 104 18.13 -8.49 -7.80
CA GLY A 104 16.84 -9.13 -7.59
C GLY A 104 16.44 -9.36 -6.13
N LYS A 105 17.11 -8.74 -5.15
CA LYS A 105 16.73 -8.83 -3.73
C LYS A 105 16.07 -7.60 -3.16
N CYS A 106 16.23 -6.42 -3.77
CA CYS A 106 15.80 -5.15 -3.19
C CYS A 106 14.47 -4.66 -3.77
N VAL A 107 13.43 -4.55 -2.93
CA VAL A 107 12.15 -3.91 -3.26
C VAL A 107 12.05 -2.61 -2.49
N GLU A 108 11.82 -1.50 -3.18
CA GLU A 108 11.53 -0.23 -2.51
C GLU A 108 10.09 -0.19 -2.02
N VAL A 109 9.95 0.30 -0.79
CA VAL A 109 8.71 0.47 -0.07
C VAL A 109 8.47 1.97 0.08
N ALA A 110 7.66 2.53 -0.80
CA ALA A 110 7.36 3.96 -0.82
C ALA A 110 5.86 4.14 -0.71
N ALA A 111 5.45 4.96 0.25
CA ALA A 111 4.08 5.43 0.28
C ALA A 111 4.00 6.73 -0.51
N SER A 112 3.34 6.66 -1.65
CA SER A 112 3.29 7.75 -2.61
C SER A 112 2.04 8.60 -2.47
N PHE A 113 1.03 8.14 -1.73
CA PHE A 113 -0.14 8.95 -1.41
C PHE A 113 0.24 10.16 -0.55
N ASN A 114 -0.17 11.35 -0.99
CA ASN A 114 0.11 12.61 -0.36
C ASN A 114 -1.03 12.96 0.62
N GLU A 115 -0.90 12.44 1.84
CA GLU A 115 -1.89 12.61 2.90
C GLU A 115 -2.05 14.09 3.29
N GLN A 116 -3.28 14.61 3.21
CA GLN A 116 -3.63 15.93 3.71
C GLN A 116 -4.13 15.87 5.16
N ALA A 117 -3.88 16.94 5.92
CA ALA A 117 -4.32 17.04 7.32
C ALA A 117 -5.85 16.98 7.48
N ARG A 118 -6.60 17.43 6.47
CA ARG A 118 -8.07 17.34 6.41
C ARG A 118 -8.52 16.88 5.04
N ASN A 119 -9.61 16.13 5.00
CA ASN A 119 -10.27 15.77 3.74
C ASN A 119 -10.67 16.99 2.89
N ALA A 120 -10.95 18.12 3.53
CA ALA A 120 -11.32 19.37 2.86
C ALA A 120 -10.16 20.02 2.08
N ASP A 121 -8.92 19.61 2.36
CA ASP A 121 -7.72 20.21 1.79
C ASP A 121 -7.26 19.50 0.51
N TYR A 122 -7.86 18.35 0.15
CA TYR A 122 -7.60 17.72 -1.15
C TYR A 122 -8.21 18.57 -2.28
N GLY A 123 -7.48 18.67 -3.40
CA GLY A 123 -7.84 19.53 -4.52
C GLY A 123 -7.77 18.79 -5.86
N ALA A 124 -6.96 19.33 -6.77
CA ALA A 124 -6.77 18.79 -8.13
C ALA A 124 -6.22 17.35 -8.10
N PRO A 125 -6.37 16.59 -9.20
CA PRO A 125 -5.75 15.28 -9.33
C PRO A 125 -4.25 15.33 -9.09
N GLU A 126 -3.71 14.30 -8.43
CA GLU A 126 -2.29 14.20 -8.10
C GLU A 126 -1.66 12.94 -8.68
N TRP A 127 -0.37 13.05 -8.99
CA TRP A 127 0.45 11.91 -9.38
C TRP A 127 0.59 10.95 -8.19
N PHE A 128 0.40 9.65 -8.42
CA PHE A 128 0.51 8.63 -7.39
C PHE A 128 1.78 7.78 -7.55
N THR A 129 1.94 7.03 -8.63
CA THR A 129 3.16 6.21 -8.81
C THR A 129 3.38 5.75 -10.25
N SER A 130 4.65 5.55 -10.62
CA SER A 130 5.08 4.83 -11.82
C SER A 130 5.89 3.57 -11.48
N SER A 131 5.98 3.19 -10.20
CA SER A 131 6.84 2.09 -9.75
C SER A 131 6.53 0.76 -10.43
N HIS A 132 5.27 0.49 -10.80
CA HIS A 132 4.86 -0.72 -11.53
C HIS A 132 5.41 -0.78 -12.97
N LEU A 133 5.79 0.36 -13.55
CA LEU A 133 6.41 0.45 -14.88
C LEU A 133 7.94 0.34 -14.81
N GLU A 134 8.53 0.85 -13.73
CA GLU A 134 9.97 1.12 -13.65
C GLU A 134 10.76 0.01 -12.95
N PHE A 135 10.12 -0.76 -12.04
CA PHE A 135 10.83 -1.65 -11.12
C PHE A 135 11.78 -2.64 -11.80
N ALA A 136 11.38 -3.21 -12.95
CA ALA A 136 12.20 -4.16 -13.68
C ALA A 136 13.43 -3.50 -14.31
N ASN A 137 13.28 -2.31 -14.88
CA ASN A 137 14.38 -1.52 -15.44
C ASN A 137 15.35 -1.02 -14.36
N ASP A 138 14.84 -0.80 -13.15
CA ASP A 138 15.61 -0.49 -11.95
C ASP A 138 16.35 -1.71 -11.35
N GLY A 139 16.21 -2.91 -11.93
CA GLY A 139 16.83 -4.14 -11.42
C GLY A 139 16.19 -4.68 -10.14
N ARG A 140 14.95 -4.26 -9.83
CA ARG A 140 14.18 -4.70 -8.67
C ARG A 140 13.32 -5.93 -9.06
N PRO A 141 13.08 -6.86 -8.12
CA PRO A 141 12.23 -8.03 -8.37
C PRO A 141 10.73 -7.72 -8.27
N GLY A 142 10.35 -6.49 -7.88
CA GLY A 142 8.98 -6.05 -7.71
C GLY A 142 8.89 -4.59 -7.26
N PHE A 143 7.66 -4.13 -7.09
CA PHE A 143 7.33 -2.78 -6.61
C PHE A 143 6.43 -2.87 -5.36
N SER A 144 6.27 -1.74 -4.68
CA SER A 144 5.31 -1.61 -3.57
C SER A 144 4.11 -0.78 -3.99
N ASP A 145 2.97 -1.13 -3.43
CA ASP A 145 1.73 -0.35 -3.53
C ASP A 145 1.21 -0.04 -2.12
N PHE A 146 1.34 1.22 -1.72
CA PHE A 146 0.69 1.75 -0.53
C PHE A 146 -0.54 2.51 -0.98
N GLY A 147 -1.67 1.80 -0.98
CA GLY A 147 -2.93 2.33 -1.48
C GLY A 147 -3.33 3.68 -0.85
N PRO A 148 -4.34 4.36 -1.44
CA PRO A 148 -4.69 5.74 -1.17
C PRO A 148 -5.49 5.91 0.13
N LEU A 149 -4.91 5.46 1.24
CA LEU A 149 -5.46 5.60 2.58
C LEU A 149 -4.48 6.35 3.49
N PRO A 150 -5.00 7.06 4.51
CA PRO A 150 -4.15 7.67 5.54
C PRO A 150 -3.23 6.64 6.20
N ARG A 151 -1.98 7.02 6.42
CA ARG A 151 -0.98 6.15 7.08
C ARG A 151 -1.24 6.03 8.58
N THR A 152 -1.81 7.08 9.17
CA THR A 152 -1.95 7.19 10.61
C THR A 152 -3.28 6.60 11.05
N PHE A 153 -3.21 5.56 11.88
CA PHE A 153 -4.38 5.06 12.60
C PHE A 153 -4.68 5.96 13.80
N SER A 154 -5.90 6.45 13.92
CA SER A 154 -6.36 7.22 15.08
C SER A 154 -7.46 6.47 15.84
N PHE A 155 -7.30 6.31 17.15
CA PHE A 155 -8.39 5.82 18.01
C PHE A 155 -9.50 6.87 18.13
N GLY A 156 -10.74 6.45 17.90
CA GLY A 156 -11.93 7.31 17.95
C GLY A 156 -12.32 7.91 16.59
N GLY A 157 -13.62 8.12 16.39
CA GLY A 157 -14.19 8.67 15.17
C GLY A 157 -15.35 9.61 15.51
N GLY A 158 -15.07 10.91 15.48
CA GLY A 158 -16.12 11.92 15.47
C GLY A 158 -16.81 11.98 14.11
N ARG A 159 -17.83 12.84 14.00
CA ARG A 159 -18.39 13.17 12.68
C ARG A 159 -17.26 13.70 11.77
N PRO A 160 -17.20 13.31 10.49
CA PRO A 160 -16.18 13.83 9.59
C PRO A 160 -16.45 15.31 9.29
N GLY A 161 -15.40 16.14 9.27
CA GLY A 161 -15.49 17.53 8.77
C GLY A 161 -15.90 17.55 7.30
N ALA A 162 -15.16 16.82 6.46
CA ALA A 162 -15.50 16.53 5.07
C ALA A 162 -15.29 15.03 4.79
N VAL A 163 -15.91 14.53 3.72
CA VAL A 163 -15.62 13.20 3.18
C VAL A 163 -14.89 13.36 1.85
N ALA A 164 -13.84 12.57 1.64
CA ALA A 164 -13.17 12.45 0.36
C ALA A 164 -13.32 11.02 -0.20
N ILE A 165 -13.43 10.94 -1.53
CA ILE A 165 -13.31 9.71 -2.32
C ILE A 165 -12.06 9.86 -3.17
N HIS A 166 -11.09 8.95 -3.03
CA HIS A 166 -9.87 8.91 -3.82
C HIS A 166 -9.99 7.77 -4.83
N LEU A 167 -10.12 8.09 -6.12
CA LEU A 167 -10.11 7.07 -7.18
C LEU A 167 -8.83 7.15 -7.99
N SER A 168 -8.18 6.00 -8.14
CA SER A 168 -6.99 5.88 -8.95
C SER A 168 -7.30 5.61 -10.41
N TYR A 169 -6.54 6.21 -11.30
CA TYR A 169 -6.63 5.98 -12.74
C TYR A 169 -5.24 5.93 -13.36
N SER A 170 -5.12 5.35 -14.56
CA SER A 170 -3.90 5.43 -15.36
C SER A 170 -3.94 6.67 -16.24
N ASP A 171 -2.88 7.46 -16.23
CA ASP A 171 -2.71 8.56 -17.19
C ASP A 171 -2.17 8.04 -18.52
N GLY A 172 -2.03 8.92 -19.52
CA GLY A 172 -1.63 8.57 -20.89
C GLY A 172 -0.26 7.88 -21.00
N ASP A 173 0.65 8.11 -20.04
CA ASP A 173 1.96 7.44 -19.98
C ASP A 173 1.93 6.11 -19.19
N GLY A 174 0.76 5.71 -18.65
CA GLY A 174 0.57 4.51 -17.85
C GLY A 174 0.89 4.68 -16.37
N SER A 175 1.38 5.86 -15.94
CA SER A 175 1.54 6.18 -14.52
C SER A 175 0.18 6.23 -13.84
N LEU A 176 0.15 5.88 -12.55
CA LEU A 176 -1.06 5.94 -11.74
C LEU A 176 -1.19 7.32 -11.10
N TRP A 177 -2.40 7.85 -11.14
CA TRP A 177 -2.82 9.12 -10.58
C TRP A 177 -4.04 8.92 -9.68
N ILE A 178 -4.34 9.91 -8.84
CA ILE A 178 -5.52 9.92 -7.98
C ILE A 178 -6.35 11.17 -8.28
N HIS A 179 -7.65 10.98 -8.48
CA HIS A 179 -8.62 12.06 -8.45
C HIS A 179 -9.30 12.09 -7.07
N HIS A 180 -9.35 13.26 -6.43
CA HIS A 180 -10.01 13.47 -5.16
C HIS A 180 -11.39 14.10 -5.36
N PHE A 181 -12.44 13.45 -4.86
CA PHE A 181 -13.79 13.99 -4.81
C PHE A 181 -14.14 14.33 -3.37
N VAL A 182 -14.16 15.61 -3.04
CA VAL A 182 -14.41 16.12 -1.68
C VAL A 182 -15.86 16.58 -1.56
N SER A 183 -16.52 16.25 -0.46
CA SER A 183 -17.87 16.72 -0.14
C SER A 183 -17.94 18.25 -0.10
N ASP A 184 -19.06 18.82 -0.52
CA ASP A 184 -19.27 20.28 -0.45
C ASP A 184 -19.37 20.77 0.99
N THR A 185 -20.01 19.96 1.85
CA THR A 185 -20.10 20.22 3.28
C THR A 185 -18.78 19.83 3.96
N THR A 186 -18.03 20.84 4.43
CA THR A 186 -16.72 20.66 5.08
C THR A 186 -16.71 20.99 6.57
N ASP A 187 -17.84 21.42 7.13
CA ASP A 187 -18.01 21.67 8.56
C ASP A 187 -18.44 20.38 9.28
N ARG A 188 -17.78 20.06 10.40
CA ARG A 188 -18.07 18.86 11.21
C ARG A 188 -19.47 18.88 11.82
N ASP A 189 -20.01 20.06 12.08
CA ASP A 189 -21.30 20.21 12.75
C ASP A 189 -22.49 20.21 11.76
N LEU A 190 -22.20 20.20 10.46
CA LEU A 190 -23.18 20.15 9.38
C LEU A 190 -23.16 18.81 8.65
N GLY A 191 -24.34 18.29 8.36
CA GLY A 191 -24.52 17.03 7.63
C GLY A 191 -24.12 15.78 8.42
N ASP A 192 -24.50 14.63 7.89
CA ASP A 192 -24.01 13.34 8.36
C ASP A 192 -23.00 12.76 7.37
N ALA A 193 -22.41 11.61 7.71
CA ALA A 193 -21.43 10.98 6.82
C ALA A 193 -22.05 10.55 5.47
N ALA A 194 -23.31 10.12 5.46
CA ALA A 194 -23.97 9.64 4.26
C ALA A 194 -24.28 10.79 3.30
N SER A 195 -24.75 11.94 3.80
CA SER A 195 -25.00 13.13 2.99
C SER A 195 -23.71 13.66 2.36
N LYS A 196 -22.61 13.67 3.11
CA LYS A 196 -21.29 14.07 2.61
C LYS A 196 -20.73 13.10 1.58
N ILE A 197 -20.94 11.79 1.75
CA ILE A 197 -20.60 10.80 0.73
C ILE A 197 -21.40 11.08 -0.55
N ALA A 198 -22.71 11.30 -0.45
CA ALA A 198 -23.55 11.60 -1.61
C ALA A 198 -23.10 12.86 -2.36
N GLU A 199 -22.66 13.91 -1.66
CA GLU A 199 -22.04 15.09 -2.27
C GLU A 199 -20.78 14.75 -3.08
N ALA A 200 -19.87 13.96 -2.50
CA ALA A 200 -18.66 13.52 -3.19
C ALA A 200 -18.98 12.60 -4.37
N VAL A 201 -19.96 11.70 -4.24
CA VAL A 201 -20.42 10.81 -5.32
C VAL A 201 -20.97 11.59 -6.51
N ARG A 202 -21.75 12.65 -6.28
CA ARG A 202 -22.24 13.48 -7.40
C ARG A 202 -21.12 14.11 -8.23
N LYS A 203 -20.00 14.48 -7.59
CA LYS A 203 -18.82 14.98 -8.29
C LYS A 203 -18.12 13.89 -9.10
N LEU A 204 -18.04 12.68 -8.53
CA LEU A 204 -17.55 11.49 -9.24
C LEU A 204 -18.42 11.15 -10.45
N GLU A 205 -19.75 11.12 -10.30
CA GLU A 205 -20.70 10.85 -11.39
C GLU A 205 -20.52 11.85 -12.54
N ALA A 206 -20.42 13.14 -12.23
CA ALA A 206 -20.18 14.19 -13.24
C ALA A 206 -18.83 14.02 -13.96
N GLU A 207 -17.77 13.61 -13.24
CA GLU A 207 -16.46 13.34 -13.82
C GLU A 207 -16.49 12.13 -14.78
N VAL A 208 -17.19 11.05 -14.39
CA VAL A 208 -17.38 9.86 -15.23
C VAL A 208 -18.23 10.18 -16.46
N GLU A 209 -19.29 10.97 -16.32
CA GLU A 209 -20.12 11.40 -17.46
C GLU A 209 -19.32 12.25 -18.45
N SER A 210 -18.45 13.13 -17.95
CA SER A 210 -17.61 14.00 -18.78
C SER A 210 -16.41 13.27 -19.37
N ASN A 211 -15.91 12.22 -18.72
CA ASN A 211 -14.70 11.48 -19.09
C ASN A 211 -14.92 9.96 -18.92
N PRO A 212 -15.73 9.31 -19.78
CA PRO A 212 -16.17 7.93 -19.58
C PRO A 212 -15.03 6.90 -19.56
N GLU A 213 -13.89 7.22 -20.18
CA GLU A 213 -12.72 6.33 -20.26
C GLU A 213 -11.67 6.59 -19.16
N LYS A 214 -11.89 7.57 -18.28
CA LYS A 214 -10.88 7.98 -17.30
C LYS A 214 -10.61 6.90 -16.26
N PHE A 215 -11.66 6.27 -15.74
CA PHE A 215 -11.54 5.27 -14.69
C PHE A 215 -11.80 3.88 -15.25
N VAL A 216 -11.03 2.89 -14.81
CA VAL A 216 -11.33 1.49 -15.09
C VAL A 216 -12.70 1.14 -14.50
N GLU A 217 -13.52 0.42 -15.26
CA GLU A 217 -14.79 -0.07 -14.76
C GLU A 217 -14.56 -1.20 -13.74
N THR A 218 -14.76 -0.89 -12.46
CA THR A 218 -14.52 -1.84 -11.36
C THR A 218 -15.74 -1.96 -10.46
N ALA A 219 -15.82 -3.06 -9.70
CA ALA A 219 -16.86 -3.22 -8.68
C ALA A 219 -16.89 -2.07 -7.67
N GLY A 220 -15.72 -1.48 -7.35
CA GLY A 220 -15.61 -0.31 -6.48
C GLY A 220 -16.26 0.93 -7.08
N LEU A 221 -15.98 1.22 -8.36
CA LEU A 221 -16.61 2.33 -9.09
C LEU A 221 -18.13 2.12 -9.21
N GLN A 222 -18.55 0.93 -9.63
CA GLN A 222 -19.96 0.59 -9.81
C GLN A 222 -20.77 0.70 -8.50
N ALA A 223 -20.17 0.38 -7.36
CA ALA A 223 -20.81 0.57 -6.06
C ALA A 223 -21.13 2.04 -5.75
N TYR A 224 -20.29 2.98 -6.20
CA TYR A 224 -20.58 4.41 -6.08
C TYR A 224 -21.71 4.84 -7.02
N LEU A 225 -21.63 4.49 -8.30
CA LEU A 225 -22.63 4.85 -9.31
C LEU A 225 -24.01 4.23 -9.02
N ALA A 226 -24.05 3.08 -8.36
CA ALA A 226 -25.27 2.44 -7.88
C ALA A 226 -25.78 2.97 -6.53
N ASN A 227 -25.17 4.02 -5.96
CA ASN A 227 -25.51 4.61 -4.66
C ASN A 227 -25.49 3.61 -3.48
N GLN A 228 -24.57 2.63 -3.52
CA GLN A 228 -24.46 1.58 -2.49
C GLN A 228 -23.48 1.93 -1.34
N VAL A 229 -22.82 3.09 -1.42
CA VAL A 229 -21.83 3.53 -0.43
C VAL A 229 -22.46 4.49 0.58
N LEU A 230 -22.88 3.96 1.72
CA LEU A 230 -23.65 4.73 2.72
C LEU A 230 -22.87 5.11 3.98
N GLY A 231 -21.59 4.74 4.10
CA GLY A 231 -20.82 5.00 5.32
C GLY A 231 -19.32 5.02 5.11
N LEU A 232 -18.59 5.55 6.09
CA LEU A 232 -17.12 5.68 6.02
C LEU A 232 -16.40 4.33 5.82
N PRO A 233 -16.81 3.22 6.45
CA PRO A 233 -16.17 1.93 6.22
C PRO A 233 -16.38 1.40 4.79
N SER A 234 -17.60 1.52 4.25
CA SER A 234 -17.86 1.12 2.87
C SER A 234 -17.17 2.04 1.88
N ASN A 235 -17.08 3.34 2.17
CA ASN A 235 -16.31 4.30 1.38
C ASN A 235 -14.84 3.89 1.23
N LYS A 236 -14.15 3.62 2.35
CA LYS A 236 -12.75 3.16 2.30
C LYS A 236 -12.60 1.82 1.56
N ARG A 237 -13.55 0.91 1.78
CA ARG A 237 -13.54 -0.41 1.12
C ARG A 237 -13.63 -0.27 -0.40
N GLN A 238 -14.56 0.53 -0.92
CA GLN A 238 -14.73 0.66 -2.37
C GLN A 238 -13.57 1.41 -3.03
N GLN A 239 -12.95 2.39 -2.34
CA GLN A 239 -11.69 3.00 -2.80
C GLN A 239 -10.58 1.95 -2.97
N LEU A 240 -10.39 1.07 -1.97
CA LEU A 240 -9.40 0.00 -2.06
C LEU A 240 -9.71 -1.02 -3.16
N ILE A 241 -10.97 -1.45 -3.29
CA ILE A 241 -11.39 -2.37 -4.36
C ILE A 241 -11.10 -1.77 -5.73
N HIS A 242 -11.47 -0.50 -5.92
CA HIS A 242 -11.19 0.19 -7.17
C HIS A 242 -9.69 0.32 -7.41
N HIS A 243 -8.92 0.76 -6.42
CA HIS A 243 -7.47 0.94 -6.52
C HIS A 243 -6.74 -0.36 -6.93
N LEU A 244 -6.98 -1.45 -6.21
CA LEU A 244 -6.35 -2.74 -6.50
C LEU A 244 -6.68 -3.25 -7.90
N ALA A 245 -7.94 -3.07 -8.35
CA ALA A 245 -8.34 -3.43 -9.70
C ALA A 245 -7.69 -2.51 -10.76
N THR A 246 -7.53 -1.22 -10.49
CA THR A 246 -6.80 -0.29 -11.37
C THR A 246 -5.33 -0.69 -11.49
N VAL A 247 -4.67 -1.08 -10.38
CA VAL A 247 -3.29 -1.58 -10.40
C VAL A 247 -3.19 -2.89 -11.19
N ALA A 248 -4.11 -3.84 -10.97
CA ALA A 248 -4.13 -5.08 -11.75
C ALA A 248 -4.34 -4.82 -13.25
N ALA A 249 -5.23 -3.88 -13.62
CA ALA A 249 -5.42 -3.48 -14.99
C ALA A 249 -4.19 -2.78 -15.60
N SER A 250 -3.38 -2.05 -14.81
CA SER A 250 -2.14 -1.44 -15.30
C SER A 250 -1.02 -2.45 -15.51
N LEU A 251 -1.07 -3.61 -14.83
CA LEU A 251 -0.15 -4.74 -15.04
C LEU A 251 -0.55 -5.64 -16.22
N GLY A 252 -1.73 -5.42 -16.81
CA GLY A 252 -2.27 -6.26 -17.89
C GLY A 252 -3.03 -7.50 -17.41
N ASP A 253 -3.34 -7.59 -16.11
CA ASP A 253 -4.05 -8.74 -15.50
C ASP A 253 -5.58 -8.65 -15.67
N ILE A 254 -6.11 -7.51 -16.13
CA ILE A 254 -7.53 -7.28 -16.41
C ILE A 254 -7.64 -6.63 -17.79
N GLU A 255 -8.44 -7.22 -18.69
CA GLU A 255 -8.70 -6.65 -20.02
C GLU A 255 -9.29 -5.23 -19.88
N ARG A 256 -8.62 -4.23 -20.47
CA ARG A 256 -9.21 -2.90 -20.66
C ARG A 256 -10.35 -3.01 -21.69
N PRO A 257 -11.46 -2.28 -21.55
CA PRO A 257 -12.39 -2.13 -22.66
C PRO A 257 -11.61 -1.58 -23.86
N ALA A 258 -11.74 -2.25 -25.00
CA ALA A 258 -11.00 -1.90 -26.21
C ALA A 258 -11.27 -0.44 -26.59
N THR A 259 -10.23 0.41 -26.54
CA THR A 259 -10.25 1.69 -27.21
C THR A 259 -10.15 1.41 -28.70
N ASN A 260 -11.31 1.38 -29.39
CA ASN A 260 -11.33 1.47 -30.85
C ASN A 260 -10.90 2.89 -31.23
N LEU A 261 -9.60 3.08 -31.41
CA LEU A 261 -9.04 4.23 -32.12
C LEU A 261 -8.63 3.73 -33.51
N ASP A 262 -9.49 3.99 -34.48
CA ASP A 262 -9.11 4.14 -35.89
C ASP A 262 -8.52 5.54 -36.11
#